data_AF-A0A165HAW3-F1
#
_entry.id   AF-A0A165HAW3-F1
#
_cell.length_a   1.000
_cell.length_b   1.000
_cell.length_c   1.000
_cell.angle_alpha   90.00
_cell.angle_beta   90.00
_cell.angle_gamma   90.00
#
_symmetry.space_group_name_H-M   'P 1'
#
loop_
_entity.id
_entity.type
_entity.pdbx_description
1 polymer ?
#
loop_
_entity_poly.entity_id
_entity_poly.type
_entity_poly.pdbx_seq_one_letter_code
_entity_poly.pdbx_strand_id
1 'polypeptide(L)'
;GESHYIGPLHDDNQDVYAGGDTGAKHWVPGHDHSHWATVAAPYIAAYKAGQTTPTVSEDHVIYYYRGQSKSLQCSDAVPAPDGAAIVEDAIFVTAMLTSPGSIVITSGGNAPVSIDVDAGIHTVSAPMGVGKQSFALVRGGQTIVSGDGYQDVKDSCDVYDFNSFVGEI
;
A
#
# COMPACT_ATOMS: atom_id res chain seq x y z
N GLY A 1 -11.17 -13.63 -3.07
CA GLY A 1 -9.88 -12.96 -2.91
C GLY A 1 -10.19 -11.57 -2.41
N GLU A 2 -9.63 -11.19 -1.28
CA GLU A 2 -9.84 -9.84 -0.74
C GLU A 2 -8.85 -8.87 -1.41
N SER A 3 -9.20 -7.59 -1.40
CA SER A 3 -8.23 -6.49 -1.60
C SER A 3 -7.66 -6.30 -3.02
N HIS A 4 -8.24 -6.92 -4.06
CA HIS A 4 -7.72 -6.81 -5.44
C HIS A 4 -8.38 -5.70 -6.29
N TYR A 5 -9.31 -4.94 -5.71
CA TYR A 5 -9.93 -3.81 -6.42
C TYR A 5 -8.94 -2.64 -6.45
N ILE A 6 -8.94 -1.93 -7.57
CA ILE A 6 -8.16 -0.69 -7.77
C ILE A 6 -9.04 0.46 -8.29
N GLY A 7 -10.34 0.18 -8.46
CA GLY A 7 -11.36 1.16 -8.84
C GLY A 7 -12.04 1.75 -7.61
N PRO A 8 -12.76 2.87 -7.78
CA PRO A 8 -13.48 3.50 -6.69
C PRO A 8 -14.50 2.55 -6.07
N LEU A 9 -14.62 2.61 -4.75
CA LEU A 9 -15.70 1.95 -4.03
C LEU A 9 -16.97 2.78 -4.16
N HIS A 10 -18.05 2.10 -4.50
CA HIS A 10 -19.39 2.68 -4.63
C HIS A 10 -20.19 2.24 -3.41
N ASP A 11 -20.23 3.08 -2.38
CA ASP A 11 -20.95 2.83 -1.13
C ASP A 11 -22.47 2.68 -1.33
N ASP A 12 -22.99 3.25 -2.43
CA ASP A 12 -24.35 3.10 -2.92
C ASP A 12 -24.61 1.77 -3.66
N ASN A 13 -23.58 0.98 -3.97
CA ASN A 13 -23.69 -0.29 -4.67
C ASN A 13 -23.27 -1.48 -3.76
N GLN A 14 -24.27 -2.21 -3.27
CA GLN A 14 -24.05 -3.33 -2.34
C GLN A 14 -23.40 -4.57 -2.97
N ASP A 15 -23.25 -4.62 -4.29
CA ASP A 15 -22.64 -5.77 -4.99
C ASP A 15 -21.13 -5.90 -4.70
N VAL A 16 -20.43 -4.79 -4.41
CA VAL A 16 -19.01 -4.81 -3.98
C VAL A 16 -18.87 -5.41 -2.57
N TYR A 17 -19.99 -5.44 -1.82
CA TYR A 17 -20.13 -5.97 -0.47
C TYR A 17 -20.87 -7.32 -0.46
N ALA A 18 -20.80 -8.08 -1.55
CA ALA A 18 -21.43 -9.38 -1.69
C ALA A 18 -21.08 -10.31 -0.51
N GLY A 19 -22.08 -11.07 -0.04
CA GLY A 19 -21.94 -12.04 1.05
C GLY A 19 -22.50 -11.60 2.42
N GLY A 20 -23.11 -10.41 2.53
CA GLY A 20 -23.81 -9.99 3.75
C GLY A 20 -22.89 -9.95 4.98
N ASP A 21 -23.36 -10.42 6.15
CA ASP A 21 -22.57 -10.52 7.40
C ASP A 21 -21.35 -11.44 7.34
N THR A 22 -21.16 -12.17 6.25
CA THR A 22 -20.00 -13.05 6.02
C THR A 22 -19.21 -12.65 4.77
N GLY A 23 -19.52 -11.48 4.20
CA GLY A 23 -19.00 -11.00 2.93
C GLY A 23 -18.00 -9.86 3.07
N ALA A 24 -17.59 -9.30 1.93
CA ALA A 24 -16.51 -8.31 1.84
C ALA A 24 -16.71 -7.02 2.67
N LYS A 25 -17.92 -6.79 3.20
CA LYS A 25 -18.28 -5.60 3.97
C LYS A 25 -17.52 -5.39 5.28
N HIS A 26 -16.88 -6.41 5.82
CA HIS A 26 -16.07 -6.26 7.05
C HIS A 26 -14.65 -5.76 6.76
N TRP A 27 -14.16 -5.93 5.53
CA TRP A 27 -12.76 -5.69 5.16
C TRP A 27 -12.57 -4.58 4.14
N VAL A 28 -13.60 -4.25 3.34
CA VAL A 28 -13.53 -3.24 2.27
C VAL A 28 -13.72 -1.79 2.76
N PRO A 29 -14.62 -1.46 3.70
CA PRO A 29 -14.78 -0.08 4.15
C PRO A 29 -13.47 0.51 4.71
N GLY A 30 -13.18 1.76 4.37
CA GLY A 30 -11.97 2.46 4.81
C GLY A 30 -10.69 2.14 4.03
N HIS A 31 -10.75 1.23 3.05
CA HIS A 31 -9.63 0.83 2.22
C HIS A 31 -9.81 1.36 0.80
N ASP A 32 -9.38 2.60 0.53
CA ASP A 32 -9.29 3.09 -0.84
C ASP A 32 -7.98 2.59 -1.49
N HIS A 33 -8.11 1.91 -2.62
CA HIS A 33 -7.00 1.35 -3.41
C HIS A 33 -6.74 2.13 -4.69
N SER A 34 -7.43 3.26 -4.90
CA SER A 34 -7.36 4.05 -6.13
C SER A 34 -5.94 4.48 -6.48
N HIS A 35 -5.05 4.69 -5.50
CA HIS A 35 -3.65 5.05 -5.73
C HIS A 35 -2.82 3.94 -6.41
N TRP A 36 -3.24 2.67 -6.37
CA TRP A 36 -2.62 1.64 -7.22
C TRP A 36 -2.92 1.87 -8.71
N ALA A 37 -4.00 2.58 -9.06
CA ALA A 37 -4.27 2.97 -10.45
C ALA A 37 -3.23 3.98 -10.97
N THR A 38 -2.65 4.83 -10.11
CA THR A 38 -1.51 5.71 -10.45
C THR A 38 -0.35 4.89 -11.00
N VAL A 39 -0.01 3.78 -10.33
CA VAL A 39 1.05 2.86 -10.76
C VAL A 39 0.70 2.19 -12.09
N ALA A 40 -0.56 1.78 -12.28
CA ALA A 40 -0.99 1.08 -13.49
C ALA A 40 -1.03 2.00 -14.73
N ALA A 41 -1.33 3.28 -14.55
CA ALA A 41 -1.52 4.25 -15.62
C ALA A 41 -0.39 4.28 -16.68
N PRO A 42 0.91 4.40 -16.34
CA PRO A 42 1.98 4.44 -17.33
C PRO A 42 2.17 3.11 -18.07
N TYR A 43 1.91 1.97 -17.43
CA TYR A 43 1.97 0.66 -18.10
C TYR A 43 0.82 0.51 -19.10
N ILE A 44 -0.40 0.93 -18.73
CA ILE A 44 -1.55 0.91 -19.62
C ILE A 44 -1.31 1.82 -20.84
N ALA A 45 -0.73 3.01 -20.62
CA ALA A 45 -0.36 3.93 -21.69
C ALA A 45 0.66 3.31 -22.66
N ALA A 46 1.73 2.71 -22.12
CA ALA A 46 2.76 2.04 -22.92
C ALA A 46 2.17 0.88 -23.75
N TYR A 47 1.36 0.02 -23.12
CA TYR A 47 0.69 -1.09 -23.80
C TYR A 47 -0.19 -0.60 -24.96
N LYS A 48 -1.02 0.42 -24.72
CA LYS A 48 -1.88 1.01 -25.77
C LYS A 48 -1.09 1.64 -26.91
N ALA A 49 0.11 2.15 -26.63
CA ALA A 49 1.01 2.73 -27.63
C ALA A 49 1.90 1.69 -28.34
N GLY A 50 1.79 0.40 -28.01
CA GLY A 50 2.67 -0.65 -28.53
C GLY A 50 4.12 -0.57 -28.04
N GLN A 51 4.35 0.11 -26.92
CA GLN A 51 5.65 0.24 -26.27
C GLN A 51 5.89 -0.93 -25.31
N THR A 52 7.16 -1.29 -25.13
CA THR A 52 7.58 -2.38 -24.22
C THR A 52 7.95 -1.90 -22.83
N THR A 53 8.00 -0.58 -22.61
CA THR A 53 8.39 0.02 -21.32
C THR A 53 7.53 1.24 -21.00
N PRO A 54 7.15 1.46 -19.73
CA PRO A 54 6.45 2.66 -19.30
C PRO A 54 7.38 3.88 -19.30
N THR A 55 6.79 5.07 -19.48
CA THR A 55 7.48 6.34 -19.24
C THR A 55 6.93 6.98 -17.96
N VAL A 56 7.83 7.46 -17.10
CA VAL A 56 7.48 8.23 -15.90
C VAL A 56 7.70 9.71 -16.21
N SER A 57 6.62 10.49 -16.20
CA SER A 57 6.66 11.94 -16.46
C SER A 57 6.60 12.80 -15.20
N GLU A 58 6.13 12.22 -14.09
CA GLU A 58 5.92 12.89 -12.81
C GLU A 58 6.39 11.98 -11.68
N ASP A 59 6.87 12.58 -10.59
CA ASP A 59 7.26 11.83 -9.41
C ASP A 59 6.01 11.42 -8.62
N HIS A 60 5.87 10.14 -8.31
CA HIS A 60 4.85 9.62 -7.41
C HIS A 60 5.47 8.67 -6.39
N VAL A 61 5.00 8.76 -5.14
CA VAL A 61 5.41 7.86 -4.06
C VAL A 61 4.16 7.20 -3.50
N ILE A 62 3.86 6.00 -3.99
CA ILE A 62 2.68 5.24 -3.59
C ILE A 62 3.11 4.25 -2.51
N TYR A 63 2.49 4.31 -1.34
CA TYR A 63 2.73 3.34 -0.26
C TYR A 63 1.59 2.34 -0.15
N TYR A 64 1.91 1.14 0.34
CA TYR A 64 0.89 0.21 0.82
C TYR A 64 1.40 -0.70 1.93
N TYR A 65 0.50 -1.08 2.83
CA TYR A 65 0.79 -1.98 3.96
C TYR A 65 -0.51 -2.50 4.57
N ARG A 66 -0.44 -3.64 5.27
CA ARG A 66 -1.56 -4.12 6.10
C ARG A 66 -1.61 -3.37 7.43
N GLY A 67 -2.82 -3.18 7.96
CA GLY A 67 -3.04 -2.57 9.27
C GLY A 67 -2.59 -3.42 10.47
N GLN A 68 -2.18 -4.67 10.24
CA GLN A 68 -1.79 -5.61 11.28
C GLN A 68 -0.80 -6.65 10.79
N SER A 69 -0.01 -7.19 11.72
CA SER A 69 0.90 -8.31 11.44
C SER A 69 0.11 -9.57 11.06
N LYS A 70 0.64 -10.35 10.13
CA LYS A 70 0.10 -11.67 9.76
C LYS A 70 0.09 -12.68 10.91
N SER A 71 0.88 -12.43 11.96
CA SER A 71 1.00 -13.29 13.14
C SER A 71 0.08 -12.89 14.30
N LEU A 72 -0.56 -11.72 14.19
CA LEU A 72 -1.44 -11.20 15.22
C LEU A 72 -2.65 -12.12 15.39
N GLN A 73 -2.98 -12.48 16.62
CA GLN A 73 -4.15 -13.31 16.94
C GLN A 73 -5.36 -12.40 17.13
N CYS A 74 -6.37 -12.56 16.28
CA CYS A 74 -7.61 -11.77 16.35
C CYS A 74 -8.72 -12.57 17.02
N SER A 75 -9.66 -11.87 17.67
CA SER A 75 -10.88 -12.47 18.24
C SER A 75 -11.99 -12.70 17.21
N ASP A 76 -11.61 -13.08 16.00
CA ASP A 76 -12.51 -13.23 14.87
C ASP A 76 -13.29 -14.55 14.96
N ALA A 77 -14.53 -14.53 14.48
CA ALA A 77 -15.37 -15.73 14.37
C ALA A 77 -14.96 -16.62 13.17
N VAL A 78 -14.23 -16.06 12.19
CA VAL A 78 -13.64 -16.80 11.07
C VAL A 78 -12.13 -16.95 11.24
N PRO A 79 -11.52 -18.05 10.73
CA PRO A 79 -10.08 -18.21 10.78
C PRO A 79 -9.36 -17.22 9.86
N ALA A 80 -8.07 -16.99 10.10
CA ALA A 80 -7.20 -16.27 9.19
C ALA A 80 -7.27 -16.89 7.77
N PRO A 81 -7.16 -16.06 6.71
CA PRO A 81 -7.35 -16.52 5.34
C PRO A 81 -6.26 -17.49 4.88
N ASP A 82 -6.63 -18.40 3.98
CA ASP A 82 -5.66 -19.25 3.28
C ASP A 82 -4.60 -18.40 2.58
N GLY A 83 -3.32 -18.71 2.80
CA GLY A 83 -2.21 -17.93 2.25
C GLY A 83 -1.74 -16.76 3.12
N ALA A 84 -2.32 -16.54 4.31
CA ALA A 84 -1.85 -15.55 5.28
C ALA A 84 -0.33 -15.61 5.58
N ALA A 85 0.29 -16.78 5.45
CA ALA A 85 1.73 -16.94 5.66
C ALA A 85 2.60 -16.37 4.52
N ILE A 86 2.05 -16.24 3.29
CA ILE A 86 2.75 -15.85 2.07
C ILE A 86 3.05 -14.35 2.07
N VAL A 87 2.17 -13.56 2.67
CA VAL A 87 2.34 -12.12 2.73
C VAL A 87 3.47 -11.75 3.70
N GLU A 88 4.12 -10.60 3.48
CA GLU A 88 5.19 -10.11 4.35
C GLU A 88 4.68 -9.05 5.31
N ASP A 89 5.22 -9.03 6.53
CA ASP A 89 5.04 -7.93 7.48
C ASP A 89 6.06 -6.83 7.12
N ALA A 90 5.76 -6.14 6.03
CA ALA A 90 6.57 -5.06 5.49
C ALA A 90 5.70 -3.87 5.09
N ILE A 91 6.31 -2.69 5.10
CA ILE A 91 5.78 -1.48 4.50
C ILE A 91 6.39 -1.36 3.11
N PHE A 92 5.56 -1.25 2.09
CA PHE A 92 6.00 -1.17 0.71
C PHE A 92 5.80 0.25 0.17
N VAL A 93 6.73 0.68 -0.68
CA VAL A 93 6.64 1.91 -1.44
C VAL A 93 6.97 1.62 -2.90
N THR A 94 6.07 1.96 -3.80
CA THR A 94 6.33 2.05 -5.24
C THR A 94 6.68 3.50 -5.57
N ALA A 95 7.96 3.73 -5.84
CA ALA A 95 8.49 5.01 -6.26
C ALA A 95 8.52 5.08 -7.79
N MET A 96 7.78 6.04 -8.33
CA MET A 96 7.80 6.41 -9.74
C MET A 96 8.58 7.71 -9.83
N LEU A 97 9.84 7.66 -10.26
CA LEU A 97 10.72 8.82 -10.21
C LEU A 97 11.19 9.24 -11.62
N THR A 98 11.12 10.53 -11.89
CA THR A 98 11.69 11.17 -13.09
C THR A 98 13.21 11.30 -13.04
N SER A 99 13.78 11.30 -11.83
CA SER A 99 15.22 11.34 -11.56
C SER A 99 15.53 10.60 -10.25
N PRO A 100 16.76 10.06 -10.08
CA PRO A 100 17.11 9.31 -8.88
C PRO A 100 16.85 10.07 -7.57
N GLY A 101 16.54 9.36 -6.50
CA GLY A 101 16.28 9.90 -5.17
C GLY A 101 16.32 8.81 -4.10
N SER A 102 16.20 9.20 -2.84
CA SER A 102 16.15 8.27 -1.70
C SER A 102 14.75 8.24 -1.12
N ILE A 103 14.17 7.04 -1.01
CA ILE A 103 12.91 6.82 -0.31
C ILE A 103 13.22 6.51 1.14
N VAL A 104 12.65 7.30 2.04
CA VAL A 104 12.76 7.12 3.49
C VAL A 104 11.44 6.58 4.02
N ILE A 105 11.50 5.43 4.69
CA ILE A 105 10.35 4.76 5.29
C ILE A 105 10.60 4.67 6.80
N THR A 106 9.66 5.16 7.60
CA THR A 106 9.66 4.95 9.06
C THR A 106 8.37 4.26 9.46
N SER A 107 8.49 3.14 10.16
CA SER A 107 7.37 2.27 10.52
C SER A 107 7.30 2.05 12.02
N GLY A 108 6.27 2.59 12.66
CA GLY A 108 6.09 2.47 14.10
C GLY A 108 7.28 2.99 14.89
N GLY A 109 7.76 2.19 15.85
CA GLY A 109 8.97 2.47 16.63
C GLY A 109 10.29 2.13 15.95
N ASN A 110 10.29 1.68 14.68
CA ASN A 110 11.52 1.30 13.97
C ASN A 110 12.34 2.54 13.60
N ALA A 111 13.66 2.37 13.47
CA ALA A 111 14.52 3.40 12.91
C ALA A 111 14.17 3.66 11.42
N PRO A 112 14.32 4.90 10.92
CA PRO A 112 14.10 5.20 9.50
C PRO A 112 15.01 4.36 8.60
N VAL A 113 14.45 3.82 7.52
CA VAL A 113 15.17 3.09 6.47
C VAL A 113 15.23 3.98 5.23
N SER A 114 16.44 4.32 4.77
CA SER A 114 16.68 5.10 3.55
C SER A 114 17.16 4.18 2.45
N ILE A 115 16.51 4.25 1.28
CA ILE A 115 16.79 3.36 0.14
C ILE A 115 16.93 4.23 -1.11
N ASP A 116 18.09 4.16 -1.75
CA ASP A 116 18.33 4.87 -3.01
C ASP A 116 17.63 4.15 -4.17
N VAL A 117 16.95 4.94 -4.99
CA VAL A 117 16.10 4.51 -6.09
C VAL A 117 16.45 5.30 -7.34
N ASP A 118 16.69 4.60 -8.45
CA ASP A 118 16.93 5.23 -9.75
C ASP A 118 15.66 5.85 -10.34
N ALA A 119 15.81 6.61 -11.43
CA ALA A 119 14.66 6.99 -12.24
C ALA A 119 13.92 5.74 -12.78
N GLY A 120 12.62 5.87 -12.99
CA GLY A 120 11.73 4.78 -13.40
C GLY A 120 10.77 4.38 -12.28
N ILE A 121 10.24 3.16 -12.37
CA ILE A 121 9.26 2.62 -11.42
C ILE A 121 9.92 1.49 -10.64
N HIS A 122 10.05 1.66 -9.33
CA HIS A 122 10.71 0.69 -8.44
C HIS A 122 9.88 0.49 -7.18
N THR A 123 9.80 -0.76 -6.70
CA THR A 123 9.18 -1.06 -5.40
C THR A 123 10.27 -1.40 -4.39
N VAL A 124 10.25 -0.72 -3.26
CA VAL A 124 11.15 -0.91 -2.12
C VAL A 124 10.33 -1.19 -0.87
N SER A 125 10.96 -1.73 0.17
CA SER A 125 10.27 -2.05 1.42
C SER A 125 11.13 -1.85 2.66
N ALA A 126 10.45 -1.68 3.80
CA ALA A 126 11.05 -1.67 5.12
C ALA A 126 10.26 -2.58 6.09
N PRO A 127 10.88 -3.08 7.17
CA PRO A 127 10.18 -3.89 8.16
C PRO A 127 8.99 -3.14 8.80
N MET A 128 7.86 -3.83 8.92
CA MET A 128 6.66 -3.31 9.58
C MET A 128 6.87 -3.19 11.09
N GLY A 129 6.39 -2.08 11.65
CA GLY A 129 6.34 -1.80 13.08
C GLY A 129 4.97 -1.25 13.48
N VAL A 130 4.53 -1.60 14.68
CA VAL A 130 3.27 -1.11 15.29
C VAL A 130 3.34 0.40 15.49
N GLY A 131 2.25 1.10 15.15
CA GLY A 131 2.08 2.54 15.27
C GLY A 131 2.06 3.24 13.92
N LYS A 132 2.50 4.49 13.90
CA LYS A 132 2.42 5.38 12.73
C LYS A 132 3.40 5.01 11.63
N GLN A 133 2.97 5.18 10.38
CA GLN A 133 3.80 5.00 9.18
C GLN A 133 4.10 6.37 8.57
N SER A 134 5.33 6.62 8.13
CA SER A 134 5.69 7.86 7.43
C SER A 134 6.70 7.62 6.31
N PHE A 135 6.62 8.49 5.31
CA PHE A 135 7.29 8.34 4.03
C PHE A 135 7.88 9.67 3.60
N ALA A 136 9.03 9.62 2.91
CA ALA A 136 9.59 10.79 2.26
C ALA A 136 10.40 10.42 1.01
N LEU A 137 10.39 11.31 0.03
CA LEU A 137 11.36 11.35 -1.06
C LEU A 137 12.39 12.43 -0.76
N VAL A 138 13.67 12.07 -0.78
CA VAL A 138 14.78 12.96 -0.49
C VAL A 138 15.74 13.02 -1.68
N ARG A 139 16.20 14.22 -2.05
CA ARG A 139 17.26 14.41 -3.05
C ARG A 139 18.25 15.46 -2.57
N GLY A 140 19.55 15.17 -2.69
CA GLY A 140 20.60 16.10 -2.28
C GLY A 140 20.50 16.55 -0.80
N GLY A 141 19.99 15.68 0.07
CA GLY A 141 19.76 15.99 1.49
C GLY A 141 18.52 16.83 1.79
N GLN A 142 17.70 17.16 0.78
CA GLN A 142 16.45 17.91 0.95
C GLN A 142 15.24 16.99 0.76
N THR A 143 14.27 17.09 1.65
CA THR A 143 12.96 16.47 1.48
C THR A 143 12.22 17.15 0.34
N ILE A 144 11.90 16.38 -0.69
CA ILE A 144 11.13 16.82 -1.85
C ILE A 144 9.63 16.73 -1.53
N VAL A 145 9.23 15.60 -0.96
CA VAL A 145 7.87 15.37 -0.47
C VAL A 145 7.92 14.43 0.73
N SER A 146 6.96 14.58 1.63
CA SER A 146 6.80 13.71 2.79
C SER A 146 5.35 13.66 3.21
N GLY A 147 4.94 12.53 3.76
CA GLY A 147 3.61 12.37 4.31
C GLY A 147 3.52 11.16 5.22
N ASP A 148 2.36 11.02 5.83
CA ASP A 148 2.05 9.96 6.77
C ASP A 148 1.11 8.96 6.12
N GLY A 149 1.20 7.70 6.55
CA GLY A 149 0.23 6.68 6.21
C GLY A 149 -1.15 6.99 6.78
N TYR A 150 -2.19 6.54 6.08
CA TYR A 150 -3.59 6.78 6.49
C TYR A 150 -3.99 6.10 7.79
N GLN A 151 -3.31 5.02 8.19
CA GLN A 151 -3.63 4.27 9.40
C GLN A 151 -2.38 3.79 10.12
N ASP A 152 -2.49 3.69 11.43
CA ASP A 152 -1.47 3.06 12.26
C ASP A 152 -1.58 1.53 12.13
N VAL A 153 -0.42 0.86 12.14
CA VAL A 153 -0.37 -0.61 12.30
C VAL A 153 -0.71 -0.93 13.76
N LYS A 154 -1.74 -1.75 13.96
CA LYS A 154 -2.27 -2.10 15.28
C LYS A 154 -1.55 -3.30 15.88
N ASP A 155 -1.53 -3.36 17.21
CA ASP A 155 -1.08 -4.50 18.02
C ASP A 155 -2.24 -5.35 18.56
N SER A 156 -3.46 -5.05 18.14
CA SER A 156 -4.68 -5.76 18.50
C SER A 156 -5.68 -5.73 17.35
N CYS A 157 -6.53 -6.75 17.26
CA CYS A 157 -7.50 -6.90 16.19
C CYS A 157 -8.71 -7.71 16.63
N ASP A 158 -9.88 -7.26 16.20
CA ASP A 158 -11.14 -7.99 16.35
C ASP A 158 -11.39 -8.94 15.17
N VAL A 159 -10.87 -8.58 14.00
CA VAL A 159 -11.07 -9.26 12.71
C VAL A 159 -9.71 -9.53 12.07
N TYR A 160 -9.56 -10.67 11.40
CA TYR A 160 -8.40 -10.95 10.55
C TYR A 160 -8.46 -10.11 9.27
N ASP A 161 -8.11 -8.83 9.39
CA ASP A 161 -8.04 -7.91 8.27
C ASP A 161 -6.69 -8.03 7.56
N PHE A 162 -6.71 -8.69 6.39
CA PHE A 162 -5.57 -8.80 5.49
C PHE A 162 -5.63 -7.79 4.34
N ASN A 163 -6.54 -6.80 4.42
CA ASN A 163 -6.60 -5.70 3.48
C ASN A 163 -5.43 -4.71 3.68
N SER A 164 -5.11 -3.98 2.63
CA SER A 164 -3.98 -3.07 2.58
C SER A 164 -4.46 -1.63 2.56
N PHE A 165 -3.91 -0.81 3.44
CA PHE A 165 -3.99 0.63 3.23
C PHE A 165 -3.09 1.00 2.08
N VAL A 166 -3.62 1.80 1.16
CA VAL A 166 -2.89 2.32 0.01
C VAL A 166 -3.02 3.83 0.02
N GLY A 167 -1.92 4.52 -0.25
CA GLY A 167 -1.94 5.97 -0.34
C GLY A 167 -0.77 6.51 -1.12
N GLU A 168 -0.71 7.82 -1.24
CA GLU A 168 0.26 8.54 -2.04
C GLU A 168 0.63 9.83 -1.31
N ILE A 169 1.91 10.21 -1.38
CA ILE A 169 2.42 11.45 -0.79
C ILE A 169 2.93 12.41 -1.85
#